data_AF-A0A645HCX7-F1
#
_entry.id   AF-A0A645HCX7-F1
#
_cell.length_a   1.000
_cell.length_b   1.000
_cell.length_c   1.000
_cell.angle_alpha   90.00
_cell.angle_beta   90.00
_cell.angle_gamma   90.00
#
_symmetry.space_group_name_H-M   'P 1'
#
loop_
_entity.id
_entity.type
_entity.pdbx_description
1 polymer ?
#
loop_
_entity_poly.entity_id
_entity_poly.type
_entity_poly.pdbx_seq_one_letter_code
_entity_poly.pdbx_strand_id
1 'polypeptide(L)'
;MVTQLMKENFQDIVDVKFTADMETKLDKVKDGEQEWTDIIRGFYGPFEETVEKASENIEKVVIADEVSDIPCDQCGAMMVYKMGRYGKFLACPNFPACRNTKAIVEKIDVPCPQCGATLIKRKSKRGKVFYGCERYPECSFVSWDRPAKEKCPNCGSLMVYKMGQNGGYTVCTNKECGHVVRPQKKEKDENE
;
A
#
# COMPACT_ATOMS: atom_id res chain seq x y z
N MET A 1 7.74 -4.02 -7.51
CA MET A 1 7.05 -4.26 -8.79
C MET A 1 7.78 -3.55 -9.92
N VAL A 2 7.73 -2.21 -10.04
CA VAL A 2 8.42 -1.48 -11.13
C VAL A 2 9.94 -1.69 -11.10
N THR A 3 10.58 -1.57 -9.94
CA THR A 3 12.04 -1.79 -9.81
C THR A 3 12.48 -3.20 -10.18
N GLN A 4 11.60 -4.20 -10.02
CA GLN A 4 11.91 -5.58 -10.34
C GLN A 4 11.82 -5.81 -11.85
N LEU A 5 10.75 -5.32 -12.49
CA LEU A 5 10.57 -5.36 -13.95
C LEU A 5 11.72 -4.65 -14.69
N MET A 6 12.17 -3.50 -14.17
CA MET A 6 13.32 -2.78 -14.72
C MET A 6 14.63 -3.56 -14.57
N LYS A 7 14.84 -4.25 -13.44
CA LYS A 7 16.02 -5.10 -13.22
C LYS A 7 16.00 -6.40 -14.02
N GLU A 8 14.84 -6.89 -14.40
CA GLU A 8 14.71 -8.14 -15.17
C GLU A 8 14.95 -7.89 -16.66
N ASN A 9 14.49 -6.75 -17.20
CA ASN A 9 14.54 -6.46 -18.63
C ASN A 9 15.65 -5.47 -19.04
N PHE A 10 16.19 -4.67 -18.11
CA PHE A 10 17.15 -3.60 -18.41
C PHE A 10 18.36 -3.62 -17.45
N GLN A 11 18.99 -4.78 -17.28
CA GLN A 11 20.14 -4.95 -16.38
C GLN A 11 21.31 -4.02 -16.72
N ASP A 12 21.58 -3.87 -18.02
CA ASP A 12 22.73 -3.10 -18.52
C ASP A 12 22.62 -1.60 -18.26
N ILE A 13 21.42 -1.09 -17.97
CA ILE A 13 21.14 0.34 -17.81
C ILE A 13 20.87 0.70 -16.35
N VAL A 14 20.33 -0.25 -15.58
CA VAL A 14 19.96 -0.05 -14.16
C VAL A 14 21.13 -0.38 -13.22
N ASP A 15 22.31 -0.75 -13.76
CA ASP A 15 23.53 -0.94 -12.98
C ASP A 15 24.14 0.41 -12.53
N VAL A 16 24.66 0.42 -11.31
CA VAL A 16 25.45 1.52 -10.75
C VAL A 16 26.70 1.78 -11.60
N LYS A 17 27.30 0.74 -12.18
CA LYS A 17 28.46 0.87 -13.08
C LYS A 17 28.13 1.66 -14.34
N PHE A 18 26.97 1.37 -14.96
CA PHE A 18 26.51 2.11 -16.15
C PHE A 18 26.32 3.60 -15.84
N THR A 19 25.75 3.91 -14.67
CA THR A 19 25.55 5.30 -14.25
C THR A 19 26.90 6.02 -14.08
N ALA A 20 27.90 5.38 -13.46
CA ALA A 20 29.23 5.95 -13.31
C ALA A 20 29.97 6.14 -14.65
N ASP A 21 29.84 5.18 -15.56
CA ASP A 21 30.45 5.23 -16.88
C ASP A 21 29.83 6.32 -17.76
N MET A 22 28.52 6.55 -17.65
CA MET A 22 27.82 7.60 -18.39
C MET A 22 28.25 8.99 -17.93
N GLU A 23 28.31 9.24 -16.62
CA GLU A 23 28.79 10.53 -16.08
C GLU A 23 30.22 10.83 -16.57
N THR A 24 31.10 9.83 -16.56
CA THR A 24 32.48 9.97 -17.07
C THR A 24 32.51 10.33 -18.57
N LYS A 25 31.59 9.78 -19.36
CA LYS A 25 31.46 10.12 -20.80
C LYS A 25 30.91 11.53 -21.00
N LEU A 26 29.97 11.96 -20.17
CA LEU A 26 29.41 13.32 -20.22
C LEU A 26 30.46 14.38 -19.84
N ASP A 27 31.33 14.08 -18.88
CA ASP A 27 32.47 14.94 -18.54
C ASP A 27 33.43 15.10 -19.73
N LYS A 28 33.74 14.02 -20.45
CA LYS A 28 34.59 14.07 -21.65
C LYS A 28 33.99 14.89 -22.79
N VAL A 29 32.66 14.90 -22.92
CA VAL A 29 31.96 15.78 -23.88
C VAL A 29 32.13 17.24 -23.48
N LYS A 30 31.98 17.54 -22.18
CA LYS A 30 32.15 18.90 -21.65
C LYS A 30 33.56 19.43 -21.89
N ASP A 31 34.57 18.58 -21.74
CA ASP A 31 35.98 18.93 -21.97
C ASP A 31 36.35 18.94 -23.46
N GLY A 32 35.42 18.56 -24.36
CA GLY A 32 35.61 18.57 -25.80
C GLY A 32 36.42 17.37 -26.35
N GLU A 33 36.66 16.36 -25.51
CA GLU A 33 37.41 15.15 -25.88
C GLU A 33 36.57 14.13 -26.66
N GLN A 34 35.23 14.23 -26.59
CA GLN A 34 34.29 13.34 -27.28
C GLN A 34 33.10 14.09 -27.86
N GLU A 35 32.64 13.65 -29.03
CA GLU A 35 31.40 14.12 -29.64
C GLU A 35 30.17 13.45 -28.98
N TRP A 36 29.22 14.27 -28.54
CA TRP A 36 28.02 13.81 -27.85
C TRP A 36 27.14 12.91 -28.74
N THR A 37 27.15 13.16 -30.05
CA THR A 37 26.37 12.40 -31.03
C THR A 37 26.80 10.94 -31.10
N ASP A 38 28.09 10.65 -30.95
CA ASP A 38 28.63 9.29 -30.97
C ASP A 38 28.24 8.51 -29.70
N ILE A 39 28.17 9.19 -28.55
CA ILE A 39 27.71 8.58 -27.29
C ILE A 39 26.22 8.21 -27.39
N ILE A 40 25.39 9.12 -27.87
CA ILE A 40 23.94 8.87 -28.04
C ILE A 40 23.72 7.74 -29.06
N ARG A 41 24.43 7.75 -30.19
CA ARG A 41 24.30 6.71 -31.22
C ARG A 41 24.73 5.34 -30.68
N GLY A 42 25.84 5.28 -29.93
CA GLY A 42 26.33 4.06 -29.31
C GLY A 42 25.41 3.51 -28.21
N PHE A 43 24.68 4.38 -27.52
CA PHE A 43 23.71 3.98 -26.50
C PHE A 43 22.36 3.56 -27.10
N TYR A 44 21.83 4.35 -28.04
CA TYR A 44 20.44 4.19 -28.49
C TYR A 44 20.22 2.94 -29.33
N GLY A 45 21.18 2.53 -30.17
CA GLY A 45 21.04 1.33 -31.01
C GLY A 45 20.78 0.05 -30.20
N PRO A 46 21.68 -0.35 -29.28
CA PRO A 46 21.46 -1.50 -28.41
C PRO A 46 20.24 -1.34 -27.49
N PHE A 47 19.92 -0.11 -27.08
CA PHE A 47 18.77 0.17 -26.24
C PHE A 47 17.45 -0.09 -26.95
N GLU A 48 17.31 0.32 -28.21
CA GLU A 48 16.11 0.11 -29.03
C GLU A 48 15.78 -1.39 -29.15
N GLU A 49 16.77 -2.23 -29.47
CA GLU A 49 16.59 -3.68 -29.51
C GLU A 49 16.15 -4.27 -28.15
N THR A 50 16.67 -3.71 -27.06
CA THR A 50 16.31 -4.15 -25.70
C THR A 50 14.87 -3.75 -25.36
N VAL A 51 14.43 -2.58 -25.83
CA VAL A 51 13.04 -2.11 -25.67
C VAL A 51 12.07 -2.96 -26.48
N GLU A 52 12.43 -3.35 -27.72
CA GLU A 52 11.62 -4.26 -28.53
C GLU A 52 11.49 -5.65 -27.88
N LYS A 53 12.60 -6.22 -27.40
CA LYS A 53 12.58 -7.50 -26.66
C LYS A 53 11.77 -7.38 -25.36
N ALA A 54 11.86 -6.24 -24.67
CA ALA A 54 11.10 -6.01 -23.45
C ALA A 54 9.60 -5.84 -23.73
N SER A 55 9.21 -5.18 -24.82
CA SER A 55 7.79 -4.98 -25.16
C SER A 55 7.09 -6.30 -25.49
N GLU A 56 7.74 -7.18 -26.27
CA GLU A 56 7.24 -8.52 -26.57
C GLU A 56 7.06 -9.40 -25.31
N ASN A 57 7.99 -9.28 -24.36
CA ASN A 57 7.92 -10.01 -23.09
C ASN A 57 6.89 -9.41 -22.12
N ILE A 58 6.73 -8.09 -22.11
CA ILE A 58 5.79 -7.37 -21.22
C ILE A 58 4.33 -7.61 -21.63
N GLU A 59 4.01 -7.72 -22.92
CA GLU A 59 2.64 -7.98 -23.38
C GLU A 59 2.07 -9.31 -22.88
N LYS A 60 2.91 -10.31 -22.59
CA LYS A 60 2.45 -11.61 -22.06
C LYS A 60 2.23 -11.61 -20.55
N VAL A 61 2.72 -10.60 -19.83
CA VAL A 61 2.53 -10.48 -18.38
C VAL A 61 1.34 -9.57 -18.10
N VAL A 62 0.18 -9.93 -18.65
CA VAL A 62 -1.09 -9.40 -18.16
C VAL A 62 -1.30 -10.04 -16.80
N ILE A 63 -0.80 -9.37 -15.75
CA ILE A 63 -1.14 -9.71 -14.37
C ILE A 63 -2.65 -9.48 -14.29
N ALA A 64 -3.42 -10.56 -14.36
CA ALA A 64 -4.85 -10.49 -14.28
C ALA A 64 -5.21 -9.82 -12.95
N ASP A 65 -5.93 -8.71 -13.02
CA ASP A 65 -6.41 -8.03 -11.83
C ASP A 65 -7.28 -9.02 -11.04
N GLU A 66 -7.04 -9.15 -9.73
CA GLU A 66 -7.83 -10.03 -8.87
C GLU A 66 -9.30 -9.60 -8.90
N VAL A 67 -10.19 -10.53 -9.24
CA VAL A 67 -11.65 -10.28 -9.27
C VAL A 67 -12.18 -10.28 -7.84
N SER A 68 -13.05 -9.31 -7.52
CA SER A 68 -13.74 -9.21 -6.23
C SER A 68 -15.19 -9.72 -6.34
N ASP A 69 -15.79 -10.07 -5.20
CA ASP A 69 -17.20 -10.46 -5.11
C ASP A 69 -18.18 -9.25 -5.12
N ILE A 70 -17.67 -8.04 -5.37
CA ILE A 70 -18.47 -6.81 -5.31
C ILE A 70 -18.94 -6.45 -6.72
N PRO A 71 -20.27 -6.45 -6.98
CA PRO A 71 -20.80 -6.02 -8.26
C PRO A 71 -20.67 -4.50 -8.44
N CYS A 72 -20.46 -4.08 -9.68
CA CYS A 72 -20.45 -2.69 -10.09
C CYS A 72 -21.88 -2.13 -10.11
N ASP A 73 -22.12 -1.01 -9.42
CA ASP A 73 -23.45 -0.37 -9.33
C ASP A 73 -23.99 0.19 -10.67
N GLN A 74 -23.18 0.21 -11.73
CA GLN A 74 -23.53 0.78 -13.02
C GLN A 74 -23.74 -0.26 -14.13
N CYS A 75 -23.03 -1.40 -14.07
CA CYS A 75 -23.11 -2.43 -15.11
C CYS A 75 -23.30 -3.85 -14.58
N GLY A 76 -23.28 -4.06 -13.26
CA GLY A 76 -23.44 -5.37 -12.64
C GLY A 76 -22.22 -6.30 -12.75
N ALA A 77 -21.19 -5.95 -13.53
CA ALA A 77 -19.96 -6.74 -13.62
C ALA A 77 -19.20 -6.77 -12.27
N MET A 78 -18.54 -7.89 -11.98
CA MET A 78 -17.70 -8.02 -10.78
C MET A 78 -16.51 -7.06 -10.86
N MET A 79 -16.33 -6.23 -9.84
CA MET A 79 -15.24 -5.26 -9.79
C MET A 79 -13.91 -5.97 -9.59
N VAL A 80 -12.82 -5.36 -10.05
CA VAL A 80 -11.46 -5.88 -9.94
C VAL A 80 -10.60 -5.01 -9.02
N TYR A 81 -9.67 -5.63 -8.30
CA TYR A 81 -8.71 -4.92 -7.45
C TYR A 81 -7.60 -4.30 -8.29
N LYS A 82 -7.50 -2.96 -8.28
CA LYS A 82 -6.42 -2.21 -8.92
C LYS A 82 -5.58 -1.45 -7.91
N MET A 83 -4.31 -1.22 -8.25
CA MET A 83 -3.40 -0.41 -7.45
C MET A 83 -3.34 1.03 -7.97
N GLY A 84 -3.67 2.00 -7.14
CA GLY A 84 -3.56 3.42 -7.46
C GLY A 84 -2.62 4.16 -6.51
N ARG A 85 -2.43 5.48 -6.74
CA ARG A 85 -1.60 6.35 -5.89
C ARG A 85 -1.96 6.33 -4.40
N TYR A 86 -3.21 6.03 -4.07
CA TYR A 86 -3.74 6.04 -2.69
C TYR A 86 -3.84 4.63 -2.08
N GLY A 87 -3.42 3.59 -2.80
CA GLY A 87 -3.51 2.19 -2.40
C GLY A 87 -4.41 1.37 -3.32
N LYS A 88 -4.77 0.16 -2.87
CA LYS A 88 -5.70 -0.73 -3.58
C LYS A 88 -7.11 -0.12 -3.59
N PHE A 89 -7.79 -0.22 -4.72
CA PHE A 89 -9.17 0.20 -4.91
C PHE A 89 -9.89 -0.76 -5.85
N LEU A 90 -11.22 -0.72 -5.87
CA LEU A 90 -12.04 -1.51 -6.78
C LEU A 90 -12.35 -0.68 -8.02
N ALA A 91 -12.12 -1.25 -9.20
CA ALA A 91 -12.46 -0.64 -10.47
C ALA A 91 -13.38 -1.56 -11.27
N CYS A 92 -14.26 -0.96 -12.08
CA CYS A 92 -15.03 -1.74 -13.05
C CYS A 92 -14.09 -2.31 -14.13
N PRO A 93 -14.20 -3.61 -14.48
CA PRO A 93 -13.38 -4.20 -15.55
C PRO A 93 -13.71 -3.61 -16.93
N ASN A 94 -14.96 -3.18 -17.16
CA ASN A 94 -15.43 -2.60 -18.42
C ASN A 94 -14.94 -1.16 -18.69
N PHE A 95 -13.79 -0.74 -18.15
CA PHE A 95 -13.19 0.55 -18.51
C PHE A 95 -12.72 0.50 -19.98
N PRO A 96 -12.94 1.53 -20.83
CA PRO A 96 -13.45 2.88 -20.53
C PRO A 96 -14.97 3.06 -20.56
N ALA A 97 -15.74 2.04 -20.96
CA ALA A 97 -17.20 2.11 -21.07
C ALA A 97 -17.90 2.33 -19.72
N CYS A 98 -17.34 1.80 -18.63
CA CYS A 98 -17.80 2.06 -17.26
C CYS A 98 -16.64 2.57 -16.39
N ARG A 99 -16.75 3.81 -15.91
CA ARG A 99 -15.73 4.48 -15.07
C ARG A 99 -15.99 4.38 -13.57
N ASN A 100 -16.84 3.45 -13.15
CA ASN A 100 -17.18 3.29 -11.74
C ASN A 100 -15.96 2.77 -10.95
N THR A 101 -15.67 3.40 -9.82
CA THR A 101 -14.60 3.00 -8.90
C THR A 101 -15.10 3.09 -7.46
N LYS A 102 -14.68 2.16 -6.61
CA LYS A 102 -14.99 2.13 -5.19
C LYS A 102 -13.72 2.06 -4.36
N ALA A 103 -13.66 2.87 -3.31
CA ALA A 103 -12.57 2.75 -2.33
C ALA A 103 -12.77 1.49 -1.49
N ILE A 104 -11.69 0.74 -1.24
CA ILE A 104 -11.73 -0.40 -0.32
C ILE A 104 -11.70 0.16 1.09
N VAL A 105 -12.81 -0.02 1.80
CA VAL A 105 -12.98 0.44 3.16
C VAL A 105 -12.62 -0.72 4.08
N GLU A 106 -11.44 -0.68 4.70
CA GLU A 106 -11.04 -1.66 5.71
C GLU A 106 -11.89 -1.47 6.98
N LYS A 107 -12.94 -2.29 7.12
CA LYS A 107 -13.74 -2.37 8.35
C LYS A 107 -12.96 -3.15 9.40
N ILE A 108 -12.90 -2.64 10.63
CA ILE A 108 -12.34 -3.37 11.77
C ILE A 108 -13.47 -4.00 12.57
N ASP A 109 -13.25 -5.23 13.03
CA ASP A 109 -14.19 -5.98 13.88
C ASP A 109 -14.15 -5.48 15.34
N VAL A 110 -14.34 -4.17 15.51
CA VAL A 110 -14.41 -3.50 16.80
C VAL A 110 -15.60 -2.54 16.75
N PRO A 111 -16.61 -2.71 17.61
CA PRO A 111 -17.76 -1.81 17.64
C PRO A 111 -17.35 -0.44 18.17
N CYS A 112 -17.95 0.60 17.61
CA CYS A 112 -17.75 1.97 18.03
C CYS A 112 -18.20 2.13 19.50
N PRO A 113 -17.37 2.71 20.38
CA PRO A 113 -17.72 2.86 21.79
C PRO A 113 -18.90 3.82 22.02
N GLN A 114 -19.22 4.70 21.07
CA GLN A 114 -20.31 5.68 21.19
C GLN A 114 -21.65 5.19 20.64
N CYS A 115 -21.66 4.44 19.53
CA CYS A 115 -22.90 4.04 18.86
C CYS A 115 -23.02 2.54 18.55
N GLY A 116 -21.97 1.76 18.78
CA GLY A 116 -21.93 0.32 18.48
C GLY A 116 -21.78 -0.05 17.00
N ALA A 117 -21.74 0.90 16.06
CA ALA A 117 -21.49 0.58 14.65
C ALA A 117 -20.04 0.20 14.37
N THR A 118 -19.80 -0.45 13.23
CA THR A 118 -18.46 -0.86 12.81
C THR A 118 -17.55 0.36 12.60
N LEU A 119 -16.29 0.21 13.01
CA LEU A 119 -15.25 1.20 12.78
C LEU A 119 -14.52 0.93 11.45
N ILE A 120 -14.11 2.00 10.81
CA ILE A 120 -13.43 2.00 9.51
C ILE A 120 -12.03 2.56 9.69
N LYS A 121 -11.03 1.89 9.14
CA LYS A 121 -9.66 2.40 9.01
C LYS A 121 -9.56 3.32 7.78
N ARG A 122 -9.09 4.55 7.99
CA ARG A 122 -8.88 5.58 6.96
C ARG A 122 -7.46 6.15 7.07
N LYS A 123 -7.00 6.79 6.00
CA LYS A 123 -5.73 7.54 5.98
C LYS A 123 -6.02 9.04 5.89
N SER A 124 -5.33 9.83 6.70
CA SER A 124 -5.38 11.30 6.62
C SER A 124 -4.64 11.82 5.38
N LYS A 125 -4.82 13.11 5.05
CA LYS A 125 -4.07 13.78 3.98
C LYS A 125 -2.54 13.67 4.14
N ARG A 126 -2.07 13.56 5.38
CA ARG A 126 -0.65 13.39 5.74
C ARG A 126 -0.21 11.91 5.81
N GLY A 127 -1.07 10.97 5.39
CA GLY A 127 -0.77 9.54 5.39
C GLY A 127 -0.95 8.82 6.73
N LYS A 128 -1.12 9.54 7.85
CA LYS A 128 -1.37 8.93 9.17
C LYS A 128 -2.72 8.19 9.17
N VAL A 129 -2.71 6.94 9.63
CA VAL A 129 -3.91 6.09 9.74
C VAL A 129 -4.75 6.52 10.94
N PHE A 130 -6.07 6.49 10.80
CA PHE A 130 -7.03 6.71 11.88
C PHE A 130 -8.24 5.79 11.70
N TYR A 131 -8.98 5.57 12.78
CA TYR A 131 -10.18 4.74 12.84
C TYR A 131 -11.38 5.64 13.13
N GLY A 132 -12.34 5.67 12.22
CA GLY A 132 -13.56 6.48 12.33
C GLY A 132 -14.81 5.61 12.31
N CYS A 133 -15.92 6.14 12.82
CA CYS A 133 -17.21 5.44 12.73
C CYS A 133 -17.75 5.37 11.30
N GLU A 134 -18.42 4.27 10.94
CA GLU A 134 -19.15 4.14 9.66
C GLU A 134 -20.31 5.12 9.55
N ARG A 135 -21.01 5.41 10.65
CA ARG A 135 -22.16 6.33 10.73
C ARG A 135 -21.79 7.82 10.79
N TYR A 136 -20.65 8.23 10.26
CA TYR A 136 -20.35 9.67 10.14
C TYR A 136 -21.31 10.30 9.10
N PRO A 137 -22.02 11.41 9.38
CA PRO A 137 -21.79 12.41 10.44
C PRO A 137 -22.52 12.19 11.78
N GLU A 138 -23.44 11.23 11.88
CA GLU A 138 -24.24 10.97 13.08
C GLU A 138 -23.39 10.57 14.29
N CYS A 139 -22.27 9.86 14.05
CA CYS A 139 -21.28 9.54 15.06
C CYS A 139 -19.89 10.04 14.65
N SER A 140 -19.39 11.03 15.39
CA SER A 140 -18.10 11.70 15.14
C SER A 140 -16.90 11.03 15.82
N PHE A 141 -17.02 9.77 16.24
CA PHE A 141 -15.92 9.04 16.88
C PHE A 141 -14.72 8.91 15.95
N VAL A 142 -13.54 9.32 16.44
CA VAL A 142 -12.25 9.17 15.76
C VAL A 142 -11.19 8.73 16.77
N SER A 143 -10.39 7.72 16.42
CA SER A 143 -9.22 7.28 17.17
C SER A 143 -7.99 7.18 16.27
N TRP A 144 -6.85 7.66 16.73
CA TRP A 144 -5.57 7.53 16.01
C TRP A 144 -4.90 6.18 16.27
N ASP A 145 -5.10 5.65 17.47
CA ASP A 145 -4.63 4.32 17.84
C ASP A 145 -5.71 3.29 17.55
N ARG A 146 -5.31 2.04 17.29
CA ARG A 146 -6.24 0.96 16.96
C ARG A 146 -7.07 0.60 18.19
N PRO A 147 -8.40 0.77 18.16
CA PRO A 147 -9.27 0.37 19.27
C PRO A 147 -9.23 -1.15 19.48
N ALA A 148 -9.30 -1.60 20.73
CA ALA A 148 -9.43 -3.00 21.10
C ALA A 148 -10.92 -3.38 21.24
N LYS A 149 -11.22 -4.68 21.10
CA LYS A 149 -12.60 -5.21 21.23
C LYS A 149 -13.12 -5.08 22.67
N GLU A 150 -12.25 -5.29 23.64
CA GLU A 150 -12.58 -5.28 25.06
C GLU A 150 -12.49 -3.85 25.63
N LYS A 151 -13.47 -3.50 26.45
CA LYS A 151 -13.44 -2.27 27.25
C LYS A 151 -12.60 -2.51 28.51
N CYS A 152 -12.07 -1.43 29.08
CA CYS A 152 -11.26 -1.52 30.28
C CYS A 152 -12.07 -2.12 31.44
N PRO A 153 -11.59 -3.19 32.11
CA PRO A 153 -12.32 -3.83 33.20
C PRO A 153 -12.48 -2.91 34.43
N ASN A 154 -11.58 -1.95 34.61
CA ASN A 154 -11.60 -1.06 35.78
C ASN A 154 -12.49 0.18 35.61
N CYS A 155 -12.63 0.72 34.41
CA CYS A 155 -13.32 2.01 34.20
C CYS A 155 -14.29 2.02 33.01
N GLY A 156 -14.46 0.89 32.31
CA GLY A 156 -15.34 0.78 31.14
C GLY A 156 -14.91 1.62 29.93
N SER A 157 -13.78 2.33 30.01
CA SER A 157 -13.26 3.18 28.94
C SER A 157 -12.66 2.37 27.79
N LEU A 158 -12.54 2.98 26.61
CA LEU A 158 -11.96 2.34 25.44
C LEU A 158 -10.48 1.97 25.66
N MET A 159 -10.11 0.75 25.29
CA MET A 159 -8.72 0.33 25.22
C MET A 159 -8.18 0.47 23.81
N VAL A 160 -6.90 0.84 23.69
CA VAL A 160 -6.19 1.01 22.42
C VAL A 160 -4.94 0.14 22.37
N TYR A 161 -4.65 -0.43 21.21
CA TYR A 161 -3.46 -1.24 20.98
C TYR A 161 -2.26 -0.37 20.63
N LYS A 162 -1.13 -0.61 21.30
CA LYS A 162 0.16 0.02 21.07
C LYS A 162 1.25 -1.04 20.91
N MET A 163 2.27 -0.72 20.13
CA MET A 163 3.48 -1.55 20.00
C MET A 163 4.59 -0.99 20.90
N GLY A 164 5.25 -1.87 21.65
CA GLY A 164 6.43 -1.55 22.45
C GLY A 164 7.57 -2.54 22.19
N GLN A 165 8.65 -2.41 22.94
CA GLN A 165 9.84 -3.26 22.79
C GLN A 165 9.55 -4.75 23.04
N ASN A 166 8.63 -5.07 23.96
CA ASN A 166 8.27 -6.44 24.33
C ASN A 166 6.98 -6.94 23.66
N GLY A 167 6.63 -6.41 22.49
CA GLY A 167 5.43 -6.77 21.73
C GLY A 167 4.27 -5.79 21.87
N GLY A 168 3.11 -6.21 21.37
CA GLY A 168 1.88 -5.44 21.42
C GLY A 168 1.25 -5.45 22.81
N TYR A 169 0.77 -4.30 23.28
CA TYR A 169 0.04 -4.18 24.54
C TYR A 169 -1.18 -3.26 24.35
N THR A 170 -2.22 -3.48 25.14
CA THR A 170 -3.45 -2.67 25.11
C THR A 170 -3.52 -1.77 26.34
N VAL A 171 -3.72 -0.47 26.11
CA VAL A 171 -3.74 0.57 27.15
C VAL A 171 -5.11 1.20 27.21
N CYS A 172 -5.60 1.47 28.41
CA CYS A 172 -6.79 2.27 28.62
C CYS A 172 -6.59 3.73 28.17
N THR A 173 -7.55 4.29 27.43
CA THR A 173 -7.49 5.69 26.98
C THR A 173 -7.64 6.68 28.14
N ASN A 174 -8.33 6.29 29.22
CA ASN A 174 -8.49 7.14 30.40
C ASN A 174 -7.16 7.24 31.18
N LYS A 175 -6.65 8.48 31.30
CA LYS A 175 -5.39 8.80 32.00
C LYS A 175 -5.44 8.48 33.50
N GLU A 176 -6.62 8.54 34.12
CA GLU A 176 -6.80 8.25 35.54
C GLU A 176 -6.70 6.76 35.86
N CYS A 177 -7.15 5.91 34.94
CA CYS A 177 -7.13 4.46 35.14
C CYS A 177 -5.76 3.86 34.79
N GLY A 178 -5.12 4.32 33.72
CA GLY A 178 -3.77 3.88 33.34
C GLY A 178 -3.60 2.35 33.11
N HIS A 179 -4.69 1.58 33.03
CA HIS A 179 -4.62 0.13 32.98
C HIS A 179 -3.98 -0.36 31.69
N VAL A 180 -3.03 -1.28 31.82
CA VAL A 180 -2.30 -1.88 30.70
C VAL A 180 -2.44 -3.39 30.76
N VAL A 181 -2.92 -3.99 29.67
CA VAL A 181 -2.95 -5.44 29.48
C VAL A 181 -1.87 -5.81 28.47
N ARG A 182 -1.01 -6.74 28.85
CA ARG A 182 0.00 -7.33 27.96
C ARG A 182 -0.47 -8.76 27.64
N PRO A 183 -0.52 -9.16 26.36
CA PRO A 183 -0.80 -10.54 26.01
C PRO A 183 0.32 -11.40 26.58
N GLN A 184 -0.02 -12.33 27.48
CA GLN A 184 0.92 -13.37 27.89
C GLN A 184 1.15 -14.28 26.67
N LYS A 185 2.40 -14.65 26.39
CA LYS A 185 2.70 -15.69 25.39
C LYS A 185 1.93 -16.93 25.85
N LYS A 186 0.94 -17.39 25.07
CA LYS A 186 0.46 -18.76 25.23
C LYS A 186 1.66 -19.66 24.98
N GLU A 187 2.11 -20.34 26.02
CA GLU A 187 2.93 -21.54 25.86
C GLU A 187 2.17 -22.44 24.88
N LYS A 188 2.84 -22.82 23.79
CA LYS A 188 2.30 -23.85 22.91
C LYS A 188 2.28 -25.10 23.75
N ASP A 189 1.10 -25.60 24.09
CA ASP A 189 0.93 -26.96 24.58
C ASP A 189 1.48 -27.90 23.51
N GLU A 190 2.70 -28.41 23.75
CA GLU A 190 3.15 -29.70 23.24
C GLU A 190 2.36 -30.76 23.99
N ASN A 191 1.33 -31.32 23.35
CA ASN A 191 0.86 -32.72 23.44
C ASN A 191 -0.57 -32.81 22.90
N GLU A 192 -0.75 -33.41 21.70
CA GLU A 192 -1.26 -34.78 21.52
C GLU A 192 -1.28 -35.15 20.02
#